data_AF-A0AB74E3A0-F1
#
_entry.id   AF-A0AB74E3A0-F1
#
_cell.length_a   1.000
_cell.length_b   1.000
_cell.length_c   1.000
_cell.angle_alpha   90.00
_cell.angle_beta   90.00
_cell.angle_gamma   90.00
#
_symmetry.space_group_name_H-M   'P 1'
#
loop_
_entity.id
_entity.type
_entity.pdbx_description
1 polymer ?
#
loop_
_entity_poly.entity_id
_entity_poly.type
_entity_poly.pdbx_seq_one_letter_code
_entity_poly.pdbx_strand_id
1 'polypeptide(L)'
;MFLCKRQIDINARFGLPRIAFMSAVATIIMFLVSYEVMYFLSNTPLSDRHFLIFLLLVFMTYPLHKSIHLLFFLPYRKSFKVHK
;
A
#
# COMPACT_ATOMS: atom_id res chain seq x y z
N MET A 1 7.11 35.67 0.78
CA MET A 1 5.73 35.41 0.32
C MET A 1 5.45 33.93 0.51
N PHE A 2 4.80 33.55 1.61
CA PHE A 2 4.49 32.16 1.95
C PHE A 2 3.55 31.60 0.89
N LEU A 3 4.09 30.76 0.01
CA LEU A 3 3.30 29.99 -0.95
C LEU A 3 2.20 29.26 -0.18
N CYS A 4 0.94 29.59 -0.47
CA CYS A 4 -0.23 28.81 -0.12
C CYS A 4 0.04 27.33 -0.46
N LYS A 5 0.50 26.54 0.53
CA LYS A 5 0.30 25.10 0.49
C LYS A 5 -1.20 24.91 0.61
N ARG A 6 -1.89 24.90 -0.53
CA ARG A 6 -3.24 24.36 -0.63
C ARG A 6 -3.11 22.88 -0.27
N GLN A 7 -3.18 22.57 1.02
CA GLN A 7 -3.33 21.22 1.50
C GLN A 7 -4.55 20.69 0.76
N ILE A 8 -4.35 19.66 -0.05
CA ILE A 8 -5.44 19.00 -0.74
C ILE A 8 -6.24 18.37 0.40
N ASP A 9 -7.36 18.99 0.75
CA ASP A 9 -8.31 18.37 1.65
C ASP A 9 -8.97 17.23 0.87
N ILE A 10 -8.38 16.05 1.05
CA ILE A 10 -8.79 14.80 0.43
C ILE A 10 -10.23 14.44 0.88
N ASN A 11 -10.59 14.82 2.12
CA ASN A 11 -11.95 14.61 2.65
C ASN A 11 -12.94 15.52 1.95
N ALA A 12 -12.60 16.80 1.73
CA ALA A 12 -13.48 17.76 1.04
C ALA A 12 -13.58 17.52 -0.48
N ARG A 13 -12.56 16.96 -1.13
CA ARG A 13 -12.56 16.74 -2.59
C ARG A 13 -13.11 15.38 -3.04
N PHE A 14 -12.75 14.31 -2.35
CA PHE A 14 -13.06 12.95 -2.79
C PHE A 14 -14.03 12.24 -1.85
N GLY A 15 -14.04 12.63 -0.57
CA GLY A 15 -14.78 11.95 0.48
C GLY A 15 -14.12 10.64 0.90
N LEU A 16 -13.93 10.45 2.21
CA LEU A 16 -13.44 9.21 2.81
C LEU A 16 -14.09 7.93 2.23
N PRO A 17 -15.43 7.83 2.07
CA PRO A 17 -16.04 6.59 1.58
C PRO A 17 -15.63 6.24 0.14
N ARG A 18 -15.47 7.23 -0.73
CA ARG A 18 -15.06 7.00 -2.13
C ARG A 18 -13.62 6.50 -2.22
N ILE A 19 -12.74 7.05 -1.40
CA ILE A 19 -11.32 6.65 -1.37
C ILE A 19 -11.21 5.22 -0.81
N ALA A 20 -11.94 4.92 0.26
CA ALA A 20 -11.98 3.58 0.83
C ALA A 20 -12.48 2.56 -0.22
N PHE A 21 -13.55 2.88 -0.93
CA PHE A 21 -14.08 2.04 -2.01
C PHE A 21 -13.07 1.83 -3.14
N MET A 22 -12.49 2.90 -3.68
CA MET A 22 -11.50 2.80 -4.75
C MET A 22 -10.26 1.99 -4.32
N SER A 23 -9.82 2.15 -3.07
CA SER A 23 -8.70 1.39 -2.51
C SER A 23 -9.03 -0.10 -2.39
N ALA A 24 -10.25 -0.44 -1.95
CA ALA A 24 -10.72 -1.83 -1.85
C ALA A 24 -10.79 -2.49 -3.24
N VAL A 25 -11.40 -1.81 -4.22
CA VAL A 25 -11.50 -2.30 -5.60
C VAL A 25 -10.12 -2.51 -6.21
N ALA A 26 -9.21 -1.53 -6.07
CA ALA A 26 -7.84 -1.66 -6.55
C ALA A 26 -7.10 -2.84 -5.90
N THR A 27 -7.29 -3.06 -4.59
CA THR A 27 -6.67 -4.17 -3.86
C THR A 27 -7.17 -5.53 -4.38
N ILE A 28 -8.48 -5.67 -4.61
CA ILE A 28 -9.07 -6.91 -5.15
C ILE A 28 -8.55 -7.20 -6.56
N ILE A 29 -8.55 -6.19 -7.44
CA ILE A 29 -8.05 -6.34 -8.81
C ILE A 29 -6.57 -6.74 -8.80
N MET A 30 -5.74 -6.05 -8.00
CA MET A 30 -4.31 -6.38 -7.89
C MET A 30 -4.09 -7.79 -7.34
N PHE A 31 -4.89 -8.23 -6.37
CA PHE A 31 -4.82 -9.60 -5.84
C PHE A 31 -5.14 -10.63 -6.93
N LEU A 32 -6.23 -10.46 -7.66
CA LEU A 32 -6.64 -11.37 -8.75
C LEU A 32 -5.56 -11.46 -9.84
N VAL A 33 -5.06 -10.32 -10.31
CA VAL A 33 -4.00 -10.29 -11.34
C VAL A 33 -2.72 -10.97 -10.83
N SER A 34 -2.31 -10.66 -9.60
CA SER A 34 -1.08 -11.25 -9.02
C SER A 34 -1.22 -12.75 -8.80
N TYR A 35 -2.42 -13.20 -8.41
CA TYR A 35 -2.73 -14.62 -8.24
C TYR A 35 -2.61 -15.37 -9.56
N GLU A 36 -3.22 -14.87 -10.64
CA GLU A 36 -3.14 -15.47 -11.97
C GLU A 36 -1.69 -15.51 -12.48
N VAL A 37 -0.93 -14.44 -12.29
CA VAL A 37 0.50 -14.40 -12.66
C VAL A 37 1.31 -15.44 -11.86
N MET A 38 1.10 -15.53 -10.56
CA MET A 38 1.76 -16.52 -9.71
C MET A 38 1.39 -17.94 -10.14
N TYR A 39 0.10 -18.19 -10.41
CA TYR A 39 -0.38 -19.49 -10.87
C TYR A 39 0.21 -19.87 -12.23
N PHE A 40 0.30 -18.92 -13.17
CA PHE A 40 0.94 -19.13 -14.46
C PHE A 40 2.44 -19.46 -14.35
N LEU A 41 3.15 -18.81 -13.42
CA LEU A 41 4.59 -19.04 -13.21
C LEU A 41 4.90 -20.28 -12.35
N SER A 42 3.93 -20.78 -11.59
CA SER A 42 4.12 -21.88 -10.65
C SER A 42 3.62 -23.20 -11.23
N ASN A 43 4.50 -24.20 -11.31
CA ASN A 43 4.14 -25.56 -11.71
C ASN A 43 3.66 -26.43 -10.53
N THR A 44 3.57 -25.89 -9.32
CA THR A 44 3.20 -26.65 -8.12
C THR A 44 1.69 -26.59 -7.87
N PRO A 45 1.07 -27.69 -7.40
CA PRO A 45 -0.35 -27.65 -7.02
C PRO A 45 -0.56 -26.69 -5.84
N LEU A 46 -1.73 -26.03 -5.82
CA LEU A 46 -2.12 -25.19 -4.71
C LEU A 46 -2.13 -25.99 -3.40
N SER A 47 -1.47 -25.47 -2.36
CA SER A 47 -1.38 -26.13 -1.07
C SER A 47 -1.54 -25.11 0.07
N ASP A 48 -2.42 -25.42 1.01
CA ASP A 48 -2.73 -24.54 2.15
C ASP A 48 -1.76 -24.68 3.33
N ARG A 49 -0.66 -25.44 3.16
CA ARG A 49 0.32 -25.72 4.23
C ARG A 49 0.89 -24.46 4.88
N HIS A 50 1.00 -23.37 4.13
CA HIS A 50 1.58 -22.09 4.60
C HIS A 50 0.51 -21.01 4.82
N PHE A 51 -0.76 -21.38 4.98
CA PHE A 51 -1.86 -20.43 5.13
C PHE A 51 -1.63 -19.42 6.28
N LEU A 52 -1.10 -19.87 7.42
CA LEU A 52 -0.80 -18.98 8.55
C LEU A 52 0.31 -17.96 8.22
N ILE A 53 1.32 -18.38 7.46
CA ILE A 53 2.40 -17.50 7.01
C ILE A 53 1.85 -16.47 6.01
N PHE A 54 0.98 -16.90 5.09
CA PHE A 54 0.28 -16.01 4.19
C PHE A 54 -0.52 -14.94 4.96
N LEU A 55 -1.28 -15.34 5.98
CA LEU A 55 -2.08 -14.42 6.81
C LEU A 55 -1.18 -13.41 7.53
N LEU A 56 -0.04 -13.85 8.07
CA LEU A 56 0.96 -12.96 8.67
C LEU A 56 1.51 -11.95 7.64
N LEU A 57 1.82 -12.40 6.42
CA LEU A 57 2.31 -11.53 5.34
C LEU A 57 1.26 -10.49 4.91
N VAL A 58 -0.02 -10.86 4.86
CA VAL A 58 -1.12 -9.91 4.60
C VAL A 58 -1.14 -8.81 5.66
N PHE A 59 -1.03 -9.16 6.94
CA PHE A 59 -0.92 -8.15 8.01
C PHE A 59 0.33 -7.29 7.89
N MET A 60 1.47 -7.89 7.54
CA MET A 60 2.73 -7.18 7.33
C MET A 60 2.75 -6.31 6.07
N THR A 61 1.78 -6.47 5.16
CA THR A 61 1.69 -5.66 3.95
C THR A 61 1.49 -4.17 4.28
N TYR A 62 0.75 -3.82 5.33
CA TYR A 62 0.57 -2.43 5.75
C TYR A 62 1.88 -1.74 6.20
N PRO A 63 2.65 -2.27 7.18
CA PRO A 63 3.92 -1.68 7.56
C PRO A 63 4.94 -1.70 6.42
N LEU A 64 4.97 -2.75 5.58
CA LEU A 64 5.84 -2.80 4.40
C LEU A 64 5.50 -1.69 3.39
N HIS A 65 4.23 -1.50 3.07
CA HIS A 65 3.78 -0.44 2.19
C HIS A 65 4.18 0.95 2.71
N LYS A 66 3.97 1.21 4.01
CA LYS A 66 4.36 2.48 4.65
C LYS A 66 5.88 2.68 4.67
N SER A 67 6.65 1.60 4.79
CA SER A 67 8.12 1.61 4.70
C SER A 67 8.60 1.95 3.29
N ILE A 68 7.93 1.46 2.24
CA ILE A 68 8.22 1.83 0.85
C ILE A 68 7.98 3.33 0.61
N HIS A 69 6.90 3.89 1.18
CA HIS A 69 6.71 5.35 1.14
C HIS A 69 7.87 6.10 1.79
N LEU A 70 8.38 5.62 2.92
CA LEU A 70 9.56 6.19 3.57
C LEU A 70 10.83 6.08 2.70
N LEU A 71 10.95 5.02 1.90
CA LEU A 71 12.07 4.80 0.97
C LEU A 71 12.18 5.93 -0.06
N PHE A 72 11.05 6.45 -0.56
CA PHE A 72 11.05 7.60 -1.48
C PHE A 72 11.59 8.88 -0.85
N PHE A 73 11.51 9.02 0.47
CA PHE A 73 12.04 10.18 1.17
C PHE A 73 13.51 10.04 1.58
N LEU A 74 14.16 8.89 1.32
CA LEU A 74 15.58 8.68 1.62
C LEU A 74 16.52 9.75 1.05
N PRO A 75 16.33 10.25 -0.20
CA PRO A 75 17.19 11.31 -0.73
C PRO A 75 17.08 12.63 0.06
N TYR A 76 15.95 12.85 0.74
CA TYR A 76 15.65 14.05 1.52
C TYR A 76 15.95 13.88 3.02
N ARG A 77 16.71 12.85 3.42
CA ARG A 77 17.03 12.56 4.83
C ARG A 77 17.55 13.78 5.61
N LYS A 78 18.33 14.66 4.98
CA LYS A 78 18.87 15.88 5.62
C LYS A 78 17.82 16.98 5.90
N SER A 79 16.63 16.89 5.31
CA SER A 79 15.52 17.82 5.53
C SER A 79 14.49 17.32 6.56
N PHE A 80 14.67 16.11 7.11
CA PHE A 80 13.82 15.63 8.19
C PHE A 80 14.13 16.42 9.46
N LYS A 81 13.19 17.26 9.89
CA LYS A 81 13.21 17.87 11.21
C LYS A 81 12.62 16.87 12.20
N VAL A 82 13.42 16.46 13.18
CA VAL A 82 12.92 15.73 14.34
C VAL A 82 12.03 16.69 15.12
N HIS A 83 10.72 16.47 15.10
CA HIS A 83 9.80 17.17 15.99
C HIS A 83 9.99 16.56 17.39
N LYS A 84 10.41 17.37 18.35
CA LYS A 84 10.47 16.98 19.77
C LYS A 84 9.06 16.90 20.35
#